data_AF-A0A1L5NR17-F1
#
_entry.id   AF-A0A1L5NR17-F1
#
_cell.length_a   1.000
_cell.length_b   1.000
_cell.length_c   1.000
_cell.angle_alpha   90.00
_cell.angle_beta   90.00
_cell.angle_gamma   90.00
#
_symmetry.space_group_name_H-M   'P 1'
#
loop_
_entity.id
_entity.type
_entity.pdbx_description
1 polymer ?
#
loop_
_entity_poly.entity_id
_entity_poly.type
_entity_poly.pdbx_seq_one_letter_code
_entity_poly.pdbx_strand_id
1 'polypeptide(L)'
;MIRKHAPHARRVVFETGPLSTWFYHALTAEGIPAICIEARHAQKVLNETLNKTDANDADGLAQLAEAGFYKAVRVKAFDNMLTRTLVGARNQLLSISTQLGNQIRGLMKTFGLIIPKGTRRVFDGNVRKLLDGNDGLAKIILPLLEAWRDIR
;
A
#
# COMPACT_ATOMS: atom_id res chain seq x y z
N MET A 1 26.29 -9.44 0.00
CA MET A 1 26.11 -9.76 -1.44
C MET A 1 26.79 -8.73 -2.34
N ILE A 2 26.46 -7.43 -2.27
CA ILE A 2 27.09 -6.41 -3.14
C ILE A 2 28.61 -6.37 -3.01
N ARG A 3 29.15 -6.27 -1.80
CA ARG A 3 30.61 -6.26 -1.58
C ARG A 3 31.34 -7.53 -2.06
N LYS A 4 30.62 -8.64 -2.27
CA LYS A 4 31.18 -9.88 -2.84
C LYS A 4 31.41 -9.76 -4.34
N HIS A 5 30.51 -9.07 -5.05
CA HIS A 5 30.53 -8.94 -6.51
C HIS A 5 31.11 -7.59 -6.98
N ALA A 6 31.07 -6.57 -6.14
CA ALA A 6 31.59 -5.23 -6.39
C ALA A 6 32.22 -4.66 -5.10
N PRO A 7 33.40 -5.16 -4.68
CA PRO A 7 34.06 -4.75 -3.42
C PRO A 7 34.44 -3.26 -3.39
N HIS A 8 34.60 -2.65 -4.56
CA HIS A 8 35.01 -1.25 -4.73
C HIS A 8 33.88 -0.37 -5.30
N ALA A 9 32.62 -0.79 -5.16
CA ALA A 9 31.49 0.01 -5.63
C ALA A 9 31.47 1.38 -4.94
N ARG A 10 31.64 2.46 -5.71
CA ARG A 10 31.60 3.84 -5.20
C ARG A 10 30.17 4.30 -4.87
N ARG A 11 29.18 3.79 -5.60
CA ARG A 11 27.75 4.07 -5.46
C ARG A 11 26.93 2.96 -6.10
N VAL A 12 25.69 2.82 -5.68
CA VAL A 12 24.70 1.91 -6.25
C VAL A 12 23.54 2.73 -6.79
N VAL A 13 23.21 2.54 -8.07
CA VAL A 13 22.13 3.27 -8.74
C VAL A 13 21.04 2.30 -9.15
N PHE A 14 19.79 2.69 -8.94
CA PHE A 14 18.62 1.92 -9.33
C PHE A 14 17.43 2.85 -9.59
N GLU A 15 16.46 2.37 -10.36
CA GLU A 15 15.31 3.16 -10.74
C GLU A 15 14.20 3.18 -9.68
N THR A 16 13.29 4.14 -9.80
CA THR A 16 12.04 4.16 -9.05
C THR A 16 11.15 2.96 -9.39
N GLY A 17 10.68 2.27 -8.36
CA GLY A 17 9.78 1.13 -8.41
C GLY A 17 9.17 0.86 -7.02
N PRO A 18 8.33 -0.17 -6.89
CA PRO A 18 7.57 -0.45 -5.66
C PRO A 18 8.47 -0.68 -4.43
N LEU A 19 9.67 -1.25 -4.62
CA LEU A 19 10.60 -1.58 -3.55
C LEU A 19 11.72 -0.55 -3.35
N SER A 20 11.80 0.48 -4.20
CA SER A 20 12.94 1.42 -4.21
C SER A 20 13.14 2.13 -2.89
N THR A 21 12.07 2.40 -2.14
CA THR A 21 12.23 3.05 -0.83
C THR A 21 12.87 2.12 0.19
N TRP A 22 12.40 0.88 0.30
CA TRP A 22 13.00 -0.11 1.18
C TRP A 22 14.46 -0.35 0.78
N PHE A 23 14.71 -0.56 -0.51
CA PHE A 23 16.04 -0.87 -1.02
C PHE A 23 17.04 0.27 -0.77
N TYR A 24 16.63 1.52 -0.98
CA TYR A 24 17.42 2.71 -0.64
C TYR A 24 17.86 2.71 0.83
N HIS A 25 16.91 2.52 1.74
CA HIS A 25 17.18 2.56 3.18
C HIS A 25 18.02 1.37 3.63
N ALA A 26 17.78 0.18 3.09
CA ALA A 26 18.58 -1.01 3.37
C ALA A 26 20.04 -0.84 2.94
N LEU A 27 20.28 -0.31 1.72
CA LEU A 27 21.64 -0.03 1.25
C LEU A 27 22.33 1.06 2.07
N THR A 28 21.60 2.13 2.39
CA THR A 28 22.14 3.25 3.17
C THR A 28 22.51 2.82 4.59
N ALA A 29 21.71 1.95 5.21
CA ALA A 29 21.99 1.36 6.53
C ALA A 29 23.27 0.51 6.53
N GLU A 30 23.59 -0.14 5.40
CA GLU A 30 24.83 -0.90 5.18
C GLU A 30 26.03 -0.01 4.79
N GLY A 31 25.86 1.32 4.84
CA GLY A 31 26.86 2.31 4.46
C GLY A 31 27.14 2.39 2.97
N ILE A 32 26.25 1.84 2.12
CA ILE A 32 26.40 1.86 0.67
C ILE A 32 25.77 3.15 0.11
N PRO A 33 26.50 3.97 -0.66
CA PRO A 33 25.96 5.19 -1.27
C PRO A 33 24.91 4.86 -2.34
N ALA A 34 23.64 4.79 -1.96
CA ALA A 34 22.52 4.47 -2.82
C ALA A 34 21.95 5.72 -3.51
N ILE A 35 21.57 5.59 -4.78
CA ILE A 35 20.92 6.65 -5.57
C ILE A 35 19.72 6.05 -6.29
N CYS A 36 18.54 6.53 -5.95
CA CYS A 36 17.31 6.22 -6.67
C CYS A 36 17.12 7.24 -7.80
N ILE A 37 16.87 6.79 -9.04
CA ILE A 37 16.71 7.66 -10.21
C ILE A 37 15.33 7.51 -10.86
N GLU A 38 14.90 8.56 -11.57
CA GLU A 38 13.60 8.56 -12.25
C GLU A 38 13.59 7.53 -13.41
N ALA A 39 12.77 6.47 -13.28
CA ALA A 39 12.71 5.38 -14.26
C ALA A 39 12.43 5.86 -15.69
N ARG A 40 11.51 6.83 -15.87
CA ARG A 40 11.19 7.37 -17.20
C ARG A 40 12.36 8.14 -17.82
N HIS A 41 13.18 8.79 -17.01
CA HIS A 41 14.36 9.48 -17.50
C HIS A 41 15.43 8.48 -17.91
N ALA A 42 15.69 7.48 -17.06
CA ALA A 42 16.60 6.39 -17.36
C ALA A 42 16.21 5.65 -18.65
N GLN A 43 14.94 5.26 -18.79
CA GLN A 43 14.42 4.60 -19.98
C GLN A 43 14.65 5.42 -21.27
N LYS A 44 14.40 6.73 -21.25
CA LYS A 44 14.64 7.58 -22.44
C LYS A 44 16.09 7.57 -22.91
N VAL A 45 17.04 7.45 -21.99
CA VAL A 45 18.47 7.40 -22.28
C VAL A 45 18.89 5.98 -22.69
N LEU A 46 18.23 4.95 -22.16
CA LEU A 46 18.59 3.54 -22.36
C LEU A 46 17.84 2.82 -23.50
N ASN A 47 16.85 3.47 -24.13
CA ASN A 47 15.95 2.88 -25.13
C ASN A 47 16.63 2.40 -26.45
N GLU A 48 17.95 2.40 -26.54
CA GLU A 48 18.71 2.06 -27.77
C GLU A 48 19.23 0.61 -27.81
N THR A 49 19.04 -0.20 -26.77
CA THR A 49 19.54 -1.60 -26.76
C THR A 49 18.53 -2.60 -27.35
N LEU A 50 18.90 -3.23 -28.47
CA LEU A 50 18.07 -4.21 -29.23
C LEU A 50 17.75 -5.52 -28.46
N ASN A 51 18.55 -5.88 -27.45
CA ASN A 51 18.38 -7.10 -26.63
C ASN A 51 18.27 -6.75 -25.14
N LYS A 52 17.05 -6.63 -24.63
CA LYS A 52 16.78 -6.34 -23.21
C LYS A 52 17.08 -7.56 -22.34
N THR A 53 18.03 -7.44 -21.42
CA THR A 53 18.33 -8.41 -20.36
C THR A 53 18.61 -7.66 -19.06
N ASP A 54 18.42 -8.29 -17.90
CA ASP A 54 18.70 -7.65 -16.60
C ASP A 54 20.15 -7.19 -16.47
N ALA A 55 21.10 -7.93 -17.07
CA ALA A 55 22.51 -7.55 -17.10
C ALA A 55 22.74 -6.28 -17.94
N ASN A 56 22.15 -6.22 -19.15
CA ASN A 56 22.27 -5.04 -20.02
C ASN A 56 21.59 -3.81 -19.41
N ASP A 57 20.44 -3.99 -18.76
CA ASP A 57 19.74 -2.91 -18.04
C ASP A 57 20.62 -2.38 -16.88
N ALA A 58 21.25 -3.27 -16.11
CA ALA A 58 22.15 -2.89 -15.02
C ALA A 58 23.41 -2.16 -15.52
N ASP A 59 24.02 -2.64 -16.61
CA ASP A 59 25.17 -2.01 -17.24
C ASP A 59 24.82 -0.63 -17.82
N GLY A 60 23.67 -0.51 -18.48
CA GLY A 60 23.17 0.77 -18.98
C GLY A 60 22.95 1.78 -17.86
N LEU A 61 22.35 1.36 -16.75
CA LEU A 61 22.19 2.19 -15.56
C LEU A 61 23.53 2.62 -14.94
N ALA A 62 24.54 1.74 -14.95
CA ALA A 62 25.87 2.06 -14.46
C ALA A 62 26.56 3.12 -15.33
N GLN A 63 26.49 2.99 -16.67
CA GLN A 63 27.05 3.97 -17.61
C GLN A 63 26.38 5.33 -17.48
N LEU A 64 25.05 5.34 -17.36
CA LEU A 64 24.26 6.54 -17.16
C LEU A 64 24.63 7.25 -15.84
N ALA A 65 24.87 6.48 -14.77
CA ALA A 65 25.34 7.00 -13.50
C ALA A 65 26.77 7.54 -13.54
N GLU A 66 27.67 6.88 -14.28
CA GLU A 66 29.05 7.32 -14.48
C GLU A 66 29.10 8.66 -15.21
N ALA A 67 28.34 8.80 -16.29
CA ALA A 67 28.24 10.02 -17.07
C ALA A 67 27.43 11.14 -16.38
N GLY A 68 26.72 10.82 -15.30
CA GLY A 68 25.91 11.79 -14.55
C GLY A 68 24.59 12.18 -15.24
N PHE A 69 24.18 11.47 -16.29
CA PHE A 69 22.96 11.74 -17.07
C PHE A 69 21.70 11.12 -16.45
N TYR A 70 21.49 11.30 -15.15
CA TYR A 70 20.26 10.89 -14.45
C TYR A 70 19.60 12.04 -13.70
N LYS A 71 18.33 11.84 -13.38
CA LYS A 71 17.61 12.65 -12.40
C LYS A 71 17.41 11.85 -11.11
N ALA A 72 18.09 12.26 -10.04
CA ALA A 72 17.94 11.67 -8.72
C ALA A 72 16.55 11.98 -8.14
N VAL A 73 15.95 10.97 -7.53
CA VAL A 73 14.66 11.09 -6.85
C VAL A 73 14.90 11.14 -5.36
N ARG A 74 14.26 12.11 -4.69
CA ARG A 74 14.24 12.17 -3.23
C ARG A 74 13.50 10.96 -2.67
N VAL A 75 14.21 10.09 -1.97
CA VAL A 75 13.59 9.01 -1.20
C VAL A 75 13.10 9.57 0.14
N LYS A 76 11.85 9.26 0.50
CA LYS A 76 11.25 9.73 1.76
C LYS A 76 11.92 9.03 2.94
N ALA A 77 12.10 9.76 4.03
CA ALA A 77 12.56 9.17 5.30
C ALA A 77 11.60 8.07 5.78
N PHE A 78 12.15 7.06 6.43
CA PHE A 78 11.41 5.89 6.87
C PHE A 78 10.29 6.25 7.86
N ASP A 79 10.56 7.12 8.85
CA ASP A 79 9.58 7.55 9.86
C ASP A 79 8.36 8.27 9.26
N ASN A 80 8.60 9.09 8.24
CA ASN A 80 7.52 9.77 7.51
C ASN A 80 6.62 8.75 6.78
N MET A 81 7.22 7.67 6.28
CA MET A 81 6.47 6.61 5.63
C MET A 81 5.72 5.75 6.63
N LEU A 82 6.32 5.39 7.76
CA LEU A 82 5.63 4.69 8.84
C LEU A 82 4.39 5.47 9.29
N THR A 83 4.55 6.77 9.55
CA THR A 83 3.45 7.64 9.95
C THR A 83 2.35 7.70 8.89
N ARG A 84 2.70 7.90 7.62
CA ARG A 84 1.73 7.92 6.53
C ARG A 84 1.01 6.59 6.35
N THR A 85 1.72 5.48 6.50
CA THR A 85 1.15 4.13 6.42
C THR A 85 0.17 3.88 7.56
N LEU A 86 0.50 4.29 8.79
CA LEU A 86 -0.40 4.19 9.93
C LEU A 86 -1.71 4.98 9.70
N VAL A 87 -1.60 6.23 9.25
CA VAL A 87 -2.76 7.07 8.94
C VAL A 87 -3.60 6.45 7.81
N GLY A 88 -2.95 5.97 6.75
CA GLY A 88 -3.61 5.30 5.63
C GLY A 88 -4.37 4.06 6.07
N ALA A 89 -3.73 3.18 6.85
CA ALA A 89 -4.35 1.95 7.37
C ALA A 89 -5.55 2.26 8.27
N ARG A 90 -5.43 3.23 9.18
CA ARG A 90 -6.54 3.67 10.03
C ARG A 90 -7.71 4.20 9.21
N ASN A 91 -7.43 5.07 8.22
CA ASN A 91 -8.49 5.63 7.38
C ASN A 91 -9.19 4.55 6.54
N GLN A 92 -8.45 3.55 6.07
CA GLN A 92 -9.02 2.41 5.37
C GLN A 92 -9.98 1.61 6.26
N LEU A 93 -9.58 1.29 7.50
CA LEU A 93 -10.45 0.58 8.45
C LEU A 93 -11.72 1.38 8.78
N LEU A 94 -11.60 2.71 8.95
CA LEU A 94 -12.75 3.59 9.18
C LEU A 94 -13.70 3.61 7.97
N SER A 95 -13.17 3.65 6.75
CA SER A 95 -13.97 3.57 5.53
C SER A 95 -14.73 2.25 5.46
N ILE A 96 -14.04 1.12 5.66
CA ILE A 96 -14.65 -0.21 5.60
C ILE A 96 -15.76 -0.36 6.65
N SER A 97 -15.49 0.02 7.91
CA SER A 97 -16.50 -0.02 8.99
C SER A 97 -17.73 0.83 8.66
N THR A 98 -17.53 2.00 8.06
CA THR A 98 -18.63 2.91 7.68
C THR A 98 -19.43 2.33 6.51
N GLN A 99 -18.75 1.84 5.47
CA GLN A 99 -19.37 1.23 4.30
C GLN A 99 -20.20 0.01 4.68
N LEU A 100 -19.66 -0.89 5.50
CA LEU A 100 -20.36 -2.09 5.93
C LEU A 100 -21.58 -1.76 6.80
N GLY A 101 -21.47 -0.80 7.72
CA GLY A 101 -22.62 -0.34 8.51
C GLY A 101 -23.72 0.31 7.65
N ASN A 102 -23.35 1.01 6.58
CA ASN A 102 -24.30 1.58 5.62
C ASN A 102 -24.93 0.51 4.73
N GLN A 103 -24.17 -0.52 4.36
CA GLN A 103 -24.69 -1.67 3.62
C GLN A 103 -25.73 -2.44 4.43
N ILE A 104 -25.46 -2.72 5.71
CA ILE A 104 -26.43 -3.35 6.63
C ILE A 104 -27.72 -2.52 6.71
N ARG A 105 -27.60 -1.19 6.89
CA ARG A 105 -28.77 -0.27 6.87
C ARG A 105 -29.56 -0.38 5.55
N GLY A 106 -28.87 -0.37 4.42
CA GLY A 106 -29.48 -0.46 3.10
C GLY A 106 -30.24 -1.77 2.90
N LEU A 107 -29.62 -2.90 3.23
CA LEU A 107 -30.22 -4.22 3.11
C LEU A 107 -31.45 -4.38 3.99
N MET A 108 -31.38 -3.95 5.26
CA MET A 108 -32.52 -4.03 6.18
C MET A 108 -33.69 -3.16 5.72
N LYS A 109 -33.42 -1.98 5.13
CA LYS A 109 -34.45 -1.07 4.60
C LYS A 109 -35.29 -1.71 3.49
N THR A 110 -34.72 -2.59 2.67
CA THR A 110 -35.45 -3.35 1.63
C THR A 110 -36.58 -4.19 2.23
N PHE A 111 -36.41 -4.69 3.45
CA PHE A 111 -37.41 -5.49 4.17
C PHE A 111 -38.26 -4.65 5.13
N GLY A 112 -38.29 -3.33 4.98
CA GLY A 112 -39.05 -2.41 5.85
C GLY A 112 -38.45 -2.20 7.24
N LEU A 113 -37.26 -2.73 7.52
CA LEU A 113 -36.60 -2.61 8.82
C LEU A 113 -35.68 -1.38 8.84
N ILE A 114 -36.15 -0.30 9.46
CA ILE A 114 -35.38 0.94 9.59
C ILE A 114 -34.62 0.93 10.91
N ILE A 115 -33.28 0.85 10.82
CA ILE A 115 -32.42 0.84 12.01
C ILE A 115 -32.38 2.25 12.63
N PRO A 116 -32.76 2.42 13.91
CA PRO A 116 -32.66 3.70 14.60
C PRO A 116 -31.23 4.21 14.66
N LYS A 117 -31.09 5.54 14.78
CA LYS A 117 -29.79 6.17 15.00
C LYS A 117 -29.13 5.60 16.26
N GLY A 118 -27.85 5.24 16.14
CA GLY A 118 -27.08 4.67 17.24
C GLY A 118 -25.66 4.38 16.81
N THR A 119 -24.73 4.47 17.77
CA THR A 119 -23.30 4.18 17.55
C THR A 119 -22.90 2.88 18.24
N ARG A 120 -21.96 2.15 17.62
CA ARG A 120 -21.34 0.94 18.19
C ARG A 120 -22.38 -0.06 18.71
N ARG A 121 -22.36 -0.37 20.02
CA ARG A 121 -23.21 -1.35 20.69
C ARG A 121 -24.70 -1.08 20.51
N VAL A 122 -25.11 0.19 20.39
CA VAL A 122 -26.51 0.56 20.13
C VAL A 122 -26.94 0.12 18.73
N PHE A 123 -26.07 0.30 17.73
CA PHE A 123 -26.37 -0.15 16.37
C PHE A 123 -26.49 -1.67 16.29
N ASP A 124 -25.56 -2.40 16.89
CA ASP A 124 -25.59 -3.87 16.97
C ASP A 124 -26.87 -4.38 17.63
N GLY A 125 -27.20 -3.88 18.83
CA GLY A 125 -28.42 -4.26 19.53
C GLY A 125 -29.70 -3.96 18.73
N ASN A 126 -29.74 -2.80 18.05
CA ASN A 126 -30.86 -2.44 17.18
C ASN A 126 -31.00 -3.39 15.98
N VAL A 127 -29.89 -3.77 15.33
CA VAL A 127 -29.91 -4.72 14.22
C VAL A 127 -30.45 -6.06 14.70
N ARG A 128 -29.92 -6.61 15.80
CA ARG A 128 -30.36 -7.91 16.33
C ARG A 128 -31.84 -7.90 16.70
N LYS A 129 -32.28 -6.87 17.43
CA LYS A 129 -33.70 -6.72 17.82
C LYS A 129 -34.64 -6.64 16.62
N LEU A 130 -34.24 -5.98 15.54
CA LEU A 130 -35.06 -5.88 14.32
C LEU A 130 -35.09 -7.19 13.51
N LEU A 131 -34.15 -8.10 13.75
CA LEU A 131 -34.11 -9.41 13.11
C LEU A 131 -34.89 -10.48 13.90
N ASP A 132 -35.34 -10.18 15.13
CA ASP A 132 -36.11 -11.11 15.96
C ASP A 132 -37.36 -11.60 15.20
N GLY A 133 -37.49 -12.92 15.07
CA GLY A 133 -38.59 -13.55 14.32
C GLY A 133 -38.41 -13.62 12.81
N ASN A 134 -37.27 -13.19 12.26
CA ASN A 134 -36.94 -13.31 10.83
C ASN A 134 -35.63 -14.08 10.61
N ASP A 135 -35.68 -15.40 10.84
CA ASP A 135 -34.51 -16.29 10.76
C ASP A 135 -33.83 -16.29 9.39
N GLY A 136 -34.60 -16.08 8.32
CA GLY A 136 -34.07 -16.01 6.95
C GLY A 136 -33.16 -14.80 6.77
N LEU A 137 -33.64 -13.61 7.16
CA LEU A 137 -32.85 -12.39 7.07
C LEU A 137 -31.70 -12.38 8.09
N ALA A 138 -31.90 -12.95 9.28
CA ALA A 138 -30.88 -13.05 10.30
C ALA A 138 -29.63 -13.80 9.80
N LYS A 139 -29.81 -14.92 9.09
CA LYS A 139 -28.70 -15.69 8.49
C LYS A 139 -27.87 -14.90 7.48
N ILE A 140 -28.44 -13.87 6.87
CA ILE A 140 -27.77 -13.02 5.88
C ILE A 140 -27.08 -11.82 6.57
N ILE A 141 -27.77 -11.18 7.51
CA ILE A 141 -27.31 -9.92 8.12
C ILE A 141 -26.32 -10.14 9.27
N LEU A 142 -26.48 -11.20 10.07
CA LEU A 142 -25.62 -11.44 11.23
C LEU A 142 -24.13 -11.60 10.88
N PRO A 143 -23.73 -12.34 9.83
CA PRO A 143 -22.33 -12.40 9.42
C PRO A 143 -21.74 -11.04 9.03
N LEU A 144 -22.53 -10.18 8.37
CA LEU A 144 -22.12 -8.81 8.04
C LEU A 144 -21.97 -7.96 9.31
N LEU A 145 -22.87 -8.13 10.28
CA LEU A 145 -22.80 -7.44 11.56
C LEU A 145 -21.60 -7.88 12.39
N GLU A 146 -21.24 -9.16 12.37
CA GLU A 146 -20.04 -9.70 13.03
C GLU A 146 -18.77 -9.10 12.42
N ALA A 147 -18.63 -9.16 11.08
CA ALA A 147 -17.50 -8.51 10.40
C ALA A 147 -17.43 -7.00 10.70
N TRP A 148 -18.58 -6.32 10.81
CA TRP A 148 -18.62 -4.90 11.18
C TRP A 148 -18.11 -4.63 12.60
N ARG A 149 -18.36 -5.54 13.54
CA ARG A 149 -17.85 -5.45 14.91
C ARG A 149 -16.34 -5.67 14.96
N ASP A 150 -15.83 -6.67 14.25
CA ASP A 150 -14.42 -7.06 14.31
C ASP A 150 -13.48 -5.99 13.73
N ILE A 151 -13.98 -5.18 12.80
CA ILE A 151 -13.23 -4.08 12.18
C ILE A 151 -13.16 -2.85 13.10
N ARG A 152 -14.00 -2.76 14.14
CA ARG A 152 -14.27 -1.50 14.86
C ARG A 152 -13.81 -1.47 16.32
#